data_AF-A0A078BBA7-F1
#
_entry.id   AF-A0A078BBA7-F1
#
_cell.length_a   1.000
_cell.length_b   1.000
_cell.length_c   1.000
_cell.angle_alpha   90.00
_cell.angle_beta   90.00
_cell.angle_gamma   90.00
#
_symmetry.space_group_name_H-M   'P 1'
#
loop_
_entity.id
_entity.type
_entity.pdbx_description
1 polymer ?
#
loop_
_entity_poly.entity_id
_entity_poly.type
_entity_poly.pdbx_seq_one_letter_code
_entity_poly.pdbx_strand_id
1 'polypeptide(L)' 'MKTAYERWIEANHNLNKCFESVSNDQYSTLSKLEQDSLCHSERQEVANFLTTNQITFANLLKERLEIVNHAQH' A
#
# COMPACT_ATOMS: atom_id res chain seq x y z
N MET A 1 13.50 11.17 -3.08
CA MET A 1 12.02 11.25 -3.18
C MET A 1 11.53 9.82 -3.43
N LYS A 2 10.52 9.31 -2.70
CA LYS A 2 10.02 7.94 -2.93
C LYS A 2 9.14 7.88 -4.18
N THR A 3 9.36 6.89 -5.04
CA THR A 3 8.51 6.56 -6.20
C THR A 3 7.11 6.14 -5.77
N ALA A 4 6.14 6.16 -6.69
CA ALA A 4 4.80 5.63 -6.41
C ALA A 4 4.87 4.15 -6.00
N TYR A 5 5.76 3.38 -6.63
CA TYR A 5 6.00 1.98 -6.29
C TYR A 5 6.53 1.76 -4.86
N GLU A 6 7.54 2.53 -4.45
CA GLU A 6 8.10 2.44 -3.10
C GLU A 6 7.07 2.81 -2.03
N ARG A 7 6.23 3.82 -2.29
CA ARG A 7 5.13 4.21 -1.39
C ARG A 7 4.06 3.12 -1.32
N TRP A 8 3.75 2.45 -2.43
CA TRP A 8 2.83 1.32 -2.42
C TRP A 8 3.37 0.13 -1.63
N ILE A 9 4.66 -0.20 -1.76
CA ILE A 9 5.30 -1.25 -0.94
C ILE A 9 5.18 -0.90 0.55
N GLU A 10 5.47 0.34 0.92
CA GLU A 10 5.36 0.81 2.30
C GLU A 10 3.92 0.72 2.83
N ALA A 11 2.93 1.11 2.03
CA ALA A 11 1.51 0.98 2.40
C ALA A 11 1.10 -0.49 2.63
N ASN A 12 1.55 -1.42 1.78
CA ASN A 12 1.30 -2.85 1.99
C ASN A 12 2.01 -3.38 3.24
N HIS A 13 3.23 -2.93 3.51
CA HIS A 13 3.97 -3.32 4.71
C HIS A 13 3.25 -2.86 5.98
N ASN A 14 2.73 -1.63 5.98
CA ASN A 14 1.94 -1.10 7.09
C ASN A 14 0.63 -1.86 7.28
N LEU A 15 -0.06 -2.22 6.19
CA LEU A 15 -1.26 -3.05 6.24
C LEU A 15 -0.98 -4.42 6.87
N ASN A 16 0.09 -5.10 6.43
CA ASN A 16 0.48 -6.39 6.99
C ASN A 16 0.82 -6.27 8.48
N LYS A 17 1.62 -5.26 8.86
CA LYS A 17 1.93 -5.00 10.27
C LYS A 17 0.70 -4.76 11.13
N CYS A 18 -0.29 -4.05 10.59
CA CYS A 18 -1.54 -3.81 11.31
C CYS A 18 -2.25 -5.14 11.61
N PHE A 19 -2.36 -6.04 10.64
CA PHE A 19 -2.94 -7.36 10.88
C PHE A 19 -2.06 -8.27 11.75
N GLU A 20 -0.74 -8.20 11.63
CA GLU A 20 0.21 -8.93 12.48
C GLU A 20 0.11 -8.51 13.96
N SER A 21 -0.33 -7.28 14.23
CA SER A 21 -0.53 -6.78 15.60
C SER A 21 -1.74 -7.41 16.31
N VAL A 22 -2.62 -8.09 15.57
CA VAL A 22 -3.82 -8.74 16.09
C VAL A 22 -3.66 -10.25 15.98
N SER A 23 -3.73 -10.94 17.12
CA SER A 23 -3.70 -12.41 17.11
C SER A 23 -4.99 -12.99 16.51
N ASN A 24 -4.93 -14.23 16.03
CA ASN A 24 -6.13 -14.94 15.54
C ASN A 24 -7.23 -15.01 16.61
N ASP A 25 -6.85 -15.23 17.87
CA ASP A 25 -7.80 -15.29 18.99
C ASP A 25 -8.48 -13.93 19.18
N GLN A 26 -7.71 -12.84 19.20
CA GLN A 26 -8.26 -11.48 19.29
C GLN A 26 -9.20 -11.18 18.12
N TYR A 27 -8.79 -11.49 16.90
CA TYR A 27 -9.61 -11.29 15.70
C TYR A 27 -10.94 -12.06 15.77
N SER A 28 -10.92 -13.30 16.26
CA SER A 28 -12.12 -14.14 16.38
C SER A 28 -13.13 -13.61 17.41
N THR A 29 -12.67 -12.84 18.39
CA THR A 29 -13.54 -12.20 19.39
C THR A 29 -14.17 -10.90 18.92
N LEU A 30 -13.64 -10.30 17.84
CA LEU A 30 -14.20 -9.09 17.26
C LEU A 30 -15.54 -9.39 16.58
N SER A 31 -16.50 -8.48 16.73
CA SER A 31 -17.72 -8.50 15.94
C SER A 31 -17.42 -8.25 14.45
N LYS A 32 -18.37 -8.59 13.58
CA LYS A 32 -18.19 -8.38 12.13
C LYS A 32 -17.88 -6.92 11.77
N LEU A 33 -18.52 -5.97 12.44
CA LEU A 33 -18.28 -4.53 12.27
C LEU A 33 -16.86 -4.12 12.67
N GLU A 34 -16.34 -4.67 13.76
CA GLU A 34 -14.98 -4.40 14.23
C GLU A 34 -13.95 -5.04 13.30
N GLN A 35 -14.19 -6.27 12.83
CA GLN A 35 -13.35 -6.91 11.81
C GLN A 35 -13.31 -6.11 10.51
N ASP A 36 -14.45 -5.59 10.07
CA ASP A 36 -14.54 -4.78 8.85
C ASP A 36 -13.87 -3.40 9.02
N SER A 37 -13.80 -2.89 10.24
CA SER A 37 -13.12 -1.63 10.60
C SER A 37 -11.63 -1.80 10.92
N LEU A 38 -11.17 -3.03 11.16
CA LEU A 38 -9.77 -3.32 11.45
C LEU A 38 -8.87 -2.94 10.26
N CYS A 39 -7.79 -2.23 10.55
CA CYS A 39 -6.82 -1.73 9.56
C CYS A 39 -7.45 -0.93 8.41
N HIS A 40 -8.59 -0.26 8.67
CA HIS A 40 -9.36 0.41 7.62
C HIS A 40 -8.54 1.47 6.89
N SER A 41 -7.76 2.27 7.64
CA SER A 41 -6.93 3.34 7.08
C SER A 41 -5.87 2.78 6.13
N GLU A 42 -5.15 1.74 6.57
CA GLU A 42 -4.09 1.09 5.80
C GLU A 42 -4.66 0.42 4.54
N ARG A 43 -5.83 -0.22 4.65
CA ARG A 43 -6.53 -0.78 3.49
C ARG A 43 -6.93 0.32 2.50
N GLN A 44 -7.44 1.44 2.99
CA GLN A 44 -7.84 2.56 2.15
C GLN A 44 -6.63 3.17 1.42
N GLU A 45 -5.49 3.28 2.11
CA GLU A 45 -4.24 3.75 1.51
C GLU A 45 -3.77 2.83 0.37
N VAL A 46 -3.74 1.51 0.59
CA VAL A 46 -3.40 0.54 -0.46
C VAL A 46 -4.42 0.59 -1.61
N ALA A 47 -5.72 0.69 -1.31
CA ALA A 47 -6.78 0.80 -2.30
C ALA A 47 -6.67 2.07 -3.15
N ASN A 48 -6.23 3.19 -2.56
CA ASN A 48 -5.98 4.42 -3.29
C ASN A 48 -4.91 4.23 -4.37
N PHE A 49 -3.82 3.52 -4.08
CA PHE A 49 -2.79 3.24 -5.11
C PHE A 49 -3.32 2.39 -6.27
N LEU A 50 -4.21 1.42 -5.98
CA LEU A 50 -4.82 0.55 -6.99
C LEU A 50 -5.85 1.30 -7.85
N THR A 51 -6.68 2.14 -7.23
CA THR A 51 -7.77 2.86 -7.91
C THR A 51 -7.30 4.09 -8.67
N THR A 52 -6.21 4.73 -8.24
CA THR A 52 -5.64 5.91 -8.91
C THR A 52 -4.71 5.56 -10.08
N ASN A 53 -4.59 4.28 -10.45
CA ASN A 53 -3.69 3.78 -11.51
C ASN A 53 -2.20 4.15 -11.32
N GLN A 54 -1.79 4.58 -10.14
CA GLN A 54 -0.41 5.03 -9.86
C GLN A 54 0.62 3.91 -10.03
N ILE A 55 0.20 2.66 -9.90
CA ILE A 55 1.04 1.45 -10.00
C ILE A 55 0.84 0.68 -11.30
N THR A 56 0.16 1.28 -12.29
CA THR A 56 0.06 0.68 -13.61
C THR A 56 1.46 0.58 -14.23
N PHE A 57 1.67 -0.48 -15.03
CA PHE A 57 2.97 -0.74 -15.66
C PHE A 57 3.48 0.45 -16.48
N ALA A 58 2.58 1.20 -17.14
CA ALA A 58 2.93 2.41 -17.88
C ALA A 58 3.53 3.49 -16.98
N ASN A 59 2.95 3.73 -15.80
CA ASN A 59 3.45 4.72 -14.84
C ASN A 59 4.79 4.28 -14.23
N LEU A 60 4.95 2.99 -13.95
CA LEU A 60 6.22 2.43 -13.47
C LEU A 60 7.34 2.59 -14.50
N LEU A 61 7.06 2.30 -15.78
CA LEU A 61 8.03 2.52 -16.86
C LEU A 61 8.37 4.00 -17.01
N LYS A 62 7.37 4.88 -16.94
CA LYS A 62 7.59 6.33 -16.99
C LYS A 62 8.52 6.80 -15.88
N GLU A 63 8.28 6.40 -14.63
CA GLU A 63 9.15 6.73 -13.50
C GLU A 63 10.59 6.22 -13.71
N ARG A 64 10.74 4.99 -14.24
CA ARG A 64 12.07 4.42 -14.53
C ARG A 64 12.81 5.20 -15.63
N LEU A 65 12.11 5.58 -16.69
CA LEU A 65 12.68 6.37 -17.78
C LEU A 65 13.08 7.79 -17.33
N GLU A 66 12.26 8.43 -16.49
CA GLU A 66 12.57 9.74 -15.91
C GLU A 66 13.85 9.68 -15.05
N ILE A 67 14.01 8.64 -14.23
CA ILE A 67 15.23 8.44 -13.43
C ILE A 67 16.46 8.26 -14.33
N VAL A 68 16.35 7.47 -15.41
CA VAL A 68 17.46 7.26 -16.36
C VAL A 68 17.84 8.55 -17.07
N ASN A 69 16.86 9.32 -17.54
CA ASN A 69 17.11 10.60 -18.22
C ASN A 69 17.74 11.65 -17.28
N HIS A 70 17.32 11.69 -16.02
CA HIS A 70 17.93 12.59 -15.03
C HIS A 70 19.34 12.18 -14.61
N ALA A 71 19.73 10.91 -14.75
CA ALA A 71 21.06 10.44 -14.42
C ALA A 71 22.11 10.68 -15.53
N GLN A 72 21.68 11.15 -16.71
CA GLN A 72 22.55 11.43 -17.87
C GLN A 72 22.97 12.90 -18.01
N HIS A 73 22.59 13.75 -17.06
CA HIS A 73 23.00 15.16 -16.93
C HIS A 73 23.66 15.40 -15.58
#